data_AF-A0A839ETW2-F1
#
_entry.id   AF-A0A839ETW2-F1
#
_cell.length_a   1.000
_cell.length_b   1.000
_cell.length_c   1.000
_cell.angle_alpha   90.00
_cell.angle_beta   90.00
_cell.angle_gamma   90.00
#
_symmetry.space_group_name_H-M   'P 1'
#
loop_
_entity.id
_entity.type
_entity.pdbx_description
1 polymer ?
#
loop_
_entity_poly.entity_id
_entity_poly.type
_entity_poly.pdbx_seq_one_letter_code
_entity_poly.pdbx_strand_id
1 'polypeptide(L)'
;MKVHIGENEGQIAPPVLQRARALYVRKVREGTVKNPCYFAMDATRPNDLNDGKSGGRFYTICEAAQTFRVISSGHGSGRNLKGVADFANGRECARNFGNAMDSNLTAGGMYVTGETKTSFKGYYRVSGTKDAALLRSFIQFDGEGETANARQRAIGGHAAAVVAGVCLKKNPESRYANRDGFVPLGKLVEYAGGRSDGCTSWTESDAGQIISMVKDNPTTLYIYPESADIAAIAKAVASGRSLSKSGLYWNESCLKEIGVPKFWPKENLEPIIAQYGKDHPARPLQPIPLCDVP
;
A
#
# COMPACT_ATOMS: atom_id res chain seq x y z
N MET A 1 -14.36 -6.51 -20.82
CA MET A 1 -14.70 -6.58 -19.37
C MET A 1 -15.00 -7.99 -18.85
N LYS A 2 -15.94 -8.78 -19.39
CA LYS A 2 -16.33 -10.09 -18.81
C LYS A 2 -15.15 -11.05 -18.54
N VAL A 3 -14.17 -11.12 -19.44
CA VAL A 3 -12.98 -12.00 -19.32
C VAL A 3 -12.10 -11.68 -18.11
N HIS A 4 -12.19 -10.46 -17.57
CA HIS A 4 -11.41 -10.00 -16.43
C HIS A 4 -12.10 -10.20 -15.08
N ILE A 5 -13.32 -10.73 -15.07
CA ILE A 5 -14.12 -10.91 -13.85
C ILE A 5 -14.01 -12.36 -13.39
N GLY A 6 -13.53 -12.56 -12.16
CA GLY A 6 -13.35 -13.88 -11.57
C GLY A 6 -12.27 -13.89 -10.49
N GLU A 7 -12.04 -15.07 -9.93
CA GLU A 7 -11.12 -15.27 -8.81
C GLU A 7 -9.74 -15.75 -9.26
N ASN A 8 -9.56 -16.03 -10.55
CA ASN A 8 -8.30 -16.51 -11.10
C ASN A 8 -7.25 -15.39 -11.18
N GLU A 9 -6.05 -15.81 -11.56
CA GLU A 9 -4.92 -14.93 -11.86
C GLU A 9 -5.29 -13.89 -12.94
N GLY A 10 -4.93 -12.61 -12.73
CA GLY A 10 -5.22 -11.53 -13.67
C GLY A 10 -6.69 -11.13 -13.74
N GLN A 11 -7.55 -11.66 -12.87
CA GLN A 11 -8.97 -11.31 -12.78
C GLN A 11 -9.29 -10.56 -11.49
N ILE A 12 -10.32 -9.71 -11.53
CA ILE A 12 -10.89 -9.05 -10.36
C ILE A 12 -12.11 -9.82 -9.85
N ALA A 13 -12.14 -10.10 -8.55
CA ALA A 13 -13.28 -10.78 -7.95
C ALA A 13 -14.55 -9.91 -8.01
N PRO A 14 -15.74 -10.50 -8.25
CA PRO A 14 -16.97 -9.73 -8.42
C PRO A 14 -17.29 -8.75 -7.28
N PRO A 15 -17.13 -9.12 -5.98
CA PRO A 15 -17.41 -8.18 -4.88
C PRO A 15 -16.49 -6.95 -4.91
N VAL A 16 -15.22 -7.13 -5.28
CA VAL A 16 -14.23 -6.05 -5.36
C VAL A 16 -14.57 -5.09 -6.50
N LEU A 17 -14.87 -5.62 -7.70
CA LEU A 17 -15.27 -4.80 -8.84
C LEU A 17 -16.56 -4.04 -8.57
N GLN A 18 -17.56 -4.71 -7.98
CA GLN A 18 -18.86 -4.11 -7.70
C GLN A 18 -18.74 -2.89 -6.78
N ARG A 19 -17.97 -3.02 -5.68
CA ARG A 19 -17.79 -1.93 -4.72
C ARG A 19 -16.91 -0.81 -5.28
N ALA A 20 -15.86 -1.13 -6.03
CA ALA A 20 -15.05 -0.14 -6.72
C ALA A 20 -15.87 0.68 -7.72
N ARG A 21 -16.69 0.01 -8.55
CA ARG A 21 -17.58 0.69 -9.50
C ARG A 21 -18.64 1.53 -8.78
N ALA A 22 -19.23 1.01 -7.70
CA ALA A 22 -20.24 1.74 -6.93
C ALA A 22 -19.65 3.04 -6.33
N LEU A 23 -18.46 2.97 -5.75
CA LEU A 23 -17.73 4.15 -5.26
C LEU A 23 -17.46 5.16 -6.38
N TYR A 24 -16.91 4.69 -7.51
CA TYR A 24 -16.62 5.55 -8.66
C TYR A 24 -17.87 6.27 -9.17
N VAL A 25 -18.96 5.54 -9.44
CA VAL A 25 -20.22 6.12 -9.92
C VAL A 25 -20.79 7.13 -8.92
N ARG A 26 -20.72 6.83 -7.61
CA ARG A 26 -21.14 7.78 -6.57
C ARG A 26 -20.32 9.07 -6.65
N LYS A 27 -18.99 8.96 -6.71
CA LYS A 27 -18.08 10.12 -6.71
C LYS A 27 -18.14 10.94 -7.99
N VAL A 28 -18.44 10.32 -9.13
CA VAL A 28 -18.73 11.02 -10.38
C VAL A 28 -20.02 11.83 -10.26
N ARG A 29 -21.10 11.24 -9.71
CA ARG A 29 -22.39 11.94 -9.51
C ARG A 29 -22.27 13.11 -8.54
N GLU A 30 -21.43 12.99 -7.52
CA GLU A 30 -21.10 14.06 -6.57
C GLU A 30 -20.23 15.16 -7.21
N GLY A 31 -19.64 14.94 -8.38
CA GLY A 31 -18.71 15.87 -9.02
C GLY A 31 -17.29 15.85 -8.43
N THR A 32 -17.02 14.96 -7.47
CA THR A 32 -15.72 14.82 -6.78
C THR A 32 -14.63 14.30 -7.72
N VAL A 33 -14.98 13.43 -8.67
CA VAL A 33 -14.04 12.87 -9.66
C VAL A 33 -14.61 12.97 -11.07
N LYS A 34 -13.72 13.19 -12.05
CA LYS A 34 -14.06 13.21 -13.49
C LYS A 34 -13.15 12.30 -14.32
N ASN A 35 -12.15 11.68 -13.68
CA ASN A 35 -11.23 10.77 -14.34
C ASN A 35 -12.00 9.59 -14.95
N PRO A 36 -11.78 9.23 -16.23
CA PRO A 36 -12.52 8.14 -16.89
C PRO A 36 -12.17 6.74 -16.36
N CYS A 37 -11.10 6.64 -15.57
CA CYS A 37 -10.60 5.41 -14.98
C CYS A 37 -10.75 5.46 -13.46
N TYR A 38 -10.93 4.31 -12.82
CA TYR A 38 -10.90 4.17 -11.37
C TYR A 38 -10.07 2.95 -10.95
N PHE A 39 -9.75 2.89 -9.67
CA PHE A 39 -8.90 1.86 -9.11
C PHE A 39 -9.63 0.93 -8.14
N ALA A 40 -9.13 -0.30 -8.09
CA ALA A 40 -9.50 -1.26 -7.06
C ALA A 40 -8.25 -1.97 -6.56
N MET A 41 -8.27 -2.45 -5.32
CA MET A 41 -7.25 -3.34 -4.77
C MET A 41 -7.92 -4.46 -4.00
N ASP A 42 -7.40 -5.68 -4.15
CA ASP A 42 -7.81 -6.86 -3.41
C ASP A 42 -6.68 -7.28 -2.47
N ALA A 43 -6.69 -6.79 -1.24
CA ALA A 43 -5.66 -7.07 -0.26
C ALA A 43 -5.75 -8.51 0.31
N THR A 44 -6.76 -9.29 -0.08
CA THR A 44 -6.87 -10.70 0.31
C THR A 44 -6.04 -11.62 -0.57
N ARG A 45 -5.66 -11.16 -1.77
CA ARG A 45 -4.84 -11.91 -2.72
C ARG A 45 -3.36 -11.94 -2.34
N PRO A 46 -2.64 -13.00 -2.75
CA PRO A 46 -1.19 -13.10 -2.58
C PRO A 46 -0.49 -11.86 -3.11
N ASN A 47 0.49 -11.40 -2.35
CA ASN A 47 1.45 -10.42 -2.82
C ASN A 47 2.49 -11.10 -3.71
N ASP A 48 2.91 -10.44 -4.78
CA ASP A 48 4.01 -10.96 -5.60
C ASP A 48 5.33 -10.90 -4.83
N LEU A 49 6.06 -12.02 -4.76
CA LEU A 49 7.40 -12.09 -4.18
C LEU A 49 8.50 -12.37 -5.22
N ASN A 50 8.15 -12.65 -6.49
CA ASN A 50 9.09 -13.06 -7.54
C ASN A 50 8.78 -12.41 -8.90
N ASP A 51 9.75 -11.68 -9.47
CA ASP A 51 9.99 -11.31 -10.88
C ASP A 51 8.80 -11.15 -11.86
N GLY A 52 7.60 -10.78 -11.41
CA GLY A 52 6.50 -10.30 -12.24
C GLY A 52 5.58 -11.36 -12.86
N LYS A 53 5.45 -12.54 -12.22
CA LYS A 53 4.53 -13.60 -12.68
C LYS A 53 3.32 -13.85 -11.77
N SER A 54 3.11 -13.09 -10.69
CA SER A 54 1.88 -13.26 -9.91
C SER A 54 0.77 -12.35 -10.42
N GLY A 55 -0.47 -12.83 -10.30
CA GLY A 55 -1.68 -12.30 -10.94
C GLY A 55 -2.16 -10.92 -10.58
N GLY A 56 -1.30 -10.11 -9.97
CA GLY A 56 -1.57 -8.79 -9.43
C GLY A 56 -2.78 -8.72 -8.52
N ARG A 57 -2.92 -7.58 -7.85
CA ARG A 57 -4.05 -7.34 -6.94
C ARG A 57 -4.49 -5.90 -6.89
N PHE A 58 -3.88 -5.06 -7.71
CA PHE A 58 -4.29 -3.69 -7.93
C PHE A 58 -4.73 -3.56 -9.38
N TYR A 59 -5.88 -2.94 -9.58
CA TYR A 59 -6.59 -2.92 -10.84
C TYR A 59 -6.81 -1.48 -11.26
N THR A 60 -6.47 -1.17 -12.52
CA THR A 60 -6.91 0.06 -13.20
C THR A 60 -8.00 -0.29 -14.19
N ILE A 61 -9.15 0.37 -14.04
CA ILE A 61 -10.36 0.03 -14.77
C ILE A 61 -10.88 1.29 -15.47
N CYS A 62 -10.94 1.28 -16.79
CA CYS A 62 -11.54 2.36 -17.58
C CYS A 62 -12.63 1.77 -18.48
N GLU A 63 -13.88 1.77 -18.00
CA GLU A 63 -14.95 0.99 -18.64
C GLU A 63 -15.32 1.49 -20.03
N ALA A 64 -15.37 2.82 -20.21
CA ALA A 64 -15.68 3.44 -21.49
C ALA A 64 -14.62 3.15 -22.56
N ALA A 65 -13.35 3.07 -22.15
CA ALA A 65 -12.23 2.72 -23.03
C ALA A 65 -12.03 1.19 -23.14
N GLN A 66 -12.81 0.40 -22.40
CA GLN A 66 -12.69 -1.05 -22.29
C GLN A 66 -11.28 -1.53 -21.89
N THR A 67 -10.53 -0.71 -21.15
CA THR A 67 -9.20 -1.07 -20.66
C THR A 67 -9.26 -1.60 -19.24
N PHE A 68 -8.49 -2.65 -19.01
CA PHE A 68 -8.33 -3.29 -17.72
C PHE A 68 -6.88 -3.66 -17.54
N ARG A 69 -6.25 -3.15 -16.49
CA ARG A 69 -4.85 -3.40 -16.18
C ARG A 69 -4.72 -3.96 -14.79
N VAL A 70 -3.91 -5.00 -14.65
CA VAL A 70 -3.62 -5.67 -13.40
C VAL A 70 -2.15 -5.49 -13.10
N ILE A 71 -1.84 -5.05 -11.88
CA ILE A 71 -0.47 -4.86 -11.42
C ILE A 71 -0.29 -5.39 -10.00
N SER A 72 0.96 -5.65 -9.64
CA SER A 72 1.36 -5.98 -8.28
C SER A 72 1.26 -4.74 -7.38
N SER A 73 0.85 -4.95 -6.14
CA SER A 73 0.83 -3.89 -5.11
C SER A 73 1.21 -4.48 -3.77
N GLY A 74 1.99 -3.79 -2.94
CA GLY A 74 2.23 -4.16 -1.55
C GLY A 74 0.99 -4.05 -0.64
N HIS A 75 1.12 -4.51 0.59
CA HIS A 75 0.11 -4.35 1.67
C HIS A 75 0.79 -3.94 2.98
N GLY A 76 -0.03 -3.59 3.97
CA GLY A 76 0.39 -3.16 5.29
C GLY A 76 1.16 -4.23 6.07
N SER A 77 2.35 -3.88 6.52
CA SER A 77 3.29 -4.75 7.22
C SER A 77 2.79 -5.20 8.59
N GLY A 78 1.99 -4.36 9.26
CA GLY A 78 1.67 -4.54 10.67
C GLY A 78 2.92 -4.46 11.54
N ARG A 79 2.79 -4.80 12.82
CA ARG A 79 3.92 -4.79 13.78
C ARG A 79 3.76 -5.91 14.79
N ASN A 80 4.89 -6.40 15.29
CA ASN A 80 4.94 -7.23 16.48
C ASN A 80 5.44 -6.37 17.64
N LEU A 81 4.53 -6.10 18.59
CA LEU A 81 4.82 -5.44 19.85
C LEU A 81 5.14 -6.53 20.88
N LYS A 82 6.43 -6.77 21.11
CA LYS A 82 6.91 -7.92 21.90
C LYS A 82 6.25 -7.96 23.27
N GLY A 83 5.63 -9.09 23.60
CA GLY A 83 4.97 -9.32 24.88
C GLY A 83 3.61 -8.64 25.05
N VAL A 84 3.11 -7.92 24.03
CA VAL A 84 1.85 -7.17 24.12
C VAL A 84 0.85 -7.60 23.05
N ALA A 85 1.21 -7.47 21.77
CA ALA A 85 0.34 -7.82 20.67
C ALA A 85 1.13 -8.08 19.38
N ASP A 86 0.80 -9.15 18.68
CA ASP A 86 1.32 -9.41 17.35
C ASP A 86 0.22 -9.21 16.31
N PHE A 87 0.39 -8.17 15.50
CA PHE A 87 -0.45 -7.86 14.33
C PHE A 87 0.41 -7.73 13.08
N ALA A 88 1.60 -8.34 13.05
CA ALA A 88 2.41 -8.39 11.85
C ALA A 88 1.73 -9.23 10.76
N ASN A 89 1.99 -8.88 9.50
CA ASN A 89 1.58 -9.66 8.34
C ASN A 89 2.77 -10.40 7.73
N GLY A 90 2.44 -11.55 7.11
CA GLY A 90 3.34 -12.26 6.22
C GLY A 90 3.72 -11.39 5.01
N ARG A 91 4.68 -11.86 4.21
CA ARG A 91 5.04 -11.14 2.97
C ARG A 91 4.02 -11.39 1.85
N GLU A 92 3.51 -12.61 1.78
CA GLU A 92 2.60 -13.07 0.74
C GLU A 92 1.15 -12.73 1.08
N CYS A 93 0.62 -13.28 2.18
CA CYS A 93 -0.76 -13.10 2.58
C CYS A 93 -0.92 -12.21 3.82
N ALA A 94 -1.92 -11.33 3.78
CA ALA A 94 -2.27 -10.44 4.89
C ALA A 94 -3.34 -11.09 5.78
N ARG A 95 -3.04 -11.20 7.08
CA ARG A 95 -3.96 -11.69 8.10
C ARG A 95 -4.65 -10.57 8.85
N ASN A 96 -3.88 -9.54 9.18
CA ASN A 96 -4.25 -8.43 10.02
C ASN A 96 -4.55 -7.20 9.17
N PHE A 97 -5.64 -6.53 9.49
CA PHE A 97 -6.09 -5.28 8.89
C PHE A 97 -6.47 -4.32 10.01
N GLY A 98 -6.45 -3.02 9.75
CA GLY A 98 -6.78 -2.07 10.80
C GLY A 98 -6.61 -0.63 10.39
N ASN A 99 -7.26 0.22 11.17
CA ASN A 99 -7.29 1.66 10.97
C ASN A 99 -6.64 2.45 12.12
N ALA A 100 -6.02 1.79 13.09
CA ALA A 100 -5.26 2.46 14.14
C ALA A 100 -4.10 3.29 13.57
N MET A 101 -3.89 4.49 14.13
CA MET A 101 -2.67 5.27 13.94
C MET A 101 -1.43 4.41 14.27
N ASP A 102 -0.35 4.60 13.50
CA ASP A 102 0.96 3.95 13.69
C ASP A 102 0.96 2.39 13.67
N SER A 103 -0.12 1.78 13.17
CA SER A 103 -0.26 0.32 13.07
C SER A 103 0.42 -0.30 11.84
N ASN A 104 0.73 0.49 10.81
CA ASN A 104 1.21 0.01 9.51
C ASN A 104 0.30 -1.02 8.82
N LEU A 105 -0.95 -1.19 9.29
CA LEU A 105 -1.91 -2.12 8.72
C LEU A 105 -2.63 -1.50 7.51
N THR A 106 -3.00 -2.31 6.53
CA THR A 106 -3.93 -1.88 5.49
C THR A 106 -5.31 -1.69 6.11
N ALA A 107 -5.94 -0.55 5.83
CA ALA A 107 -7.37 -0.35 6.05
C ALA A 107 -8.09 -0.54 4.71
N GLY A 108 -8.99 -1.50 4.61
CA GLY A 108 -9.88 -1.57 3.45
C GLY A 108 -10.98 -0.54 3.53
N GLY A 109 -11.57 -0.22 2.39
CA GLY A 109 -12.63 0.77 2.25
C GLY A 109 -12.41 1.71 1.08
N MET A 110 -13.00 2.89 1.20
CA MET A 110 -13.21 3.83 0.11
C MET A 110 -12.21 4.98 0.18
N TYR A 111 -11.51 5.23 -0.94
CA TYR A 111 -10.55 6.31 -1.06
C TYR A 111 -10.78 7.16 -2.31
N VAL A 112 -10.34 8.41 -2.26
CA VAL A 112 -10.11 9.29 -3.41
C VAL A 112 -8.62 9.63 -3.46
N THR A 113 -8.02 9.59 -4.65
CA THR A 113 -6.63 10.03 -4.84
C THR A 113 -6.56 11.54 -4.73
N GLY A 114 -5.66 12.06 -3.92
CA GLY A 114 -5.45 13.48 -3.72
C GLY A 114 -4.15 13.98 -4.34
N GLU A 115 -3.51 14.92 -3.65
CA GLU A 115 -2.27 15.57 -4.08
C GLU A 115 -1.12 14.59 -4.32
N THR A 116 -0.32 14.85 -5.35
CA THR A 116 0.93 14.14 -5.60
C THR A 116 2.11 14.97 -5.12
N LYS A 117 2.92 14.43 -4.22
CA LYS A 117 4.13 15.06 -3.70
C LYS A 117 5.38 14.31 -4.16
N THR A 118 6.26 14.98 -4.88
CA THR A 118 7.56 14.44 -5.25
C THR A 118 8.61 14.86 -4.23
N SER A 119 9.36 13.90 -3.72
CA SER A 119 10.45 14.16 -2.77
C SER A 119 11.72 13.42 -3.16
N PHE A 120 12.86 14.08 -2.92
CA PHE A 120 14.17 13.47 -3.05
C PHE A 120 14.40 12.45 -1.93
N LYS A 121 14.87 11.25 -2.29
CA LYS A 121 15.10 10.13 -1.37
C LYS A 121 16.58 9.79 -1.17
N GLY A 122 17.47 10.44 -1.91
CA GLY A 122 18.89 10.14 -1.91
C GLY A 122 19.42 9.91 -3.33
N TYR A 123 20.74 9.84 -3.43
CA TYR A 123 21.43 9.40 -4.61
C TYR A 123 21.71 7.90 -4.54
N TYR A 124 21.83 7.28 -5.70
CA TYR A 124 22.34 5.93 -5.85
C TYR A 124 23.30 5.86 -7.03
N ARG A 125 24.27 4.96 -6.95
CA ARG A 125 25.29 4.81 -7.99
C ARG A 125 24.73 4.04 -9.18
N VAL A 126 24.78 4.64 -10.37
CA VAL A 126 24.34 4.01 -11.63
C VAL A 126 25.54 3.40 -12.37
N SER A 127 26.69 4.06 -12.32
CA SER A 127 27.95 3.56 -12.85
C SER A 127 29.11 4.14 -12.04
N GLY A 128 30.35 3.66 -12.26
CA GLY A 128 31.52 3.94 -11.42
C GLY A 128 31.63 5.38 -10.91
N THR A 129 31.36 6.38 -11.75
CA THR A 129 31.44 7.82 -11.43
C THR A 129 30.11 8.56 -11.44
N LYS A 130 29.00 7.91 -11.83
CA LYS A 130 27.71 8.58 -12.05
C LYS A 130 26.69 8.19 -10.99
N ASP A 131 26.24 9.19 -10.24
CA ASP A 131 25.12 9.08 -9.32
C ASP A 131 23.83 9.58 -9.98
N ALA A 132 22.71 8.92 -9.67
CA ALA A 132 21.37 9.38 -10.02
C ALA A 132 20.56 9.68 -8.77
N ALA A 133 19.70 10.71 -8.85
CA ALA A 133 18.80 11.06 -7.76
C ALA A 133 17.54 10.21 -7.83
N LEU A 134 17.20 9.54 -6.73
CA LEU A 134 15.88 8.93 -6.57
C LEU A 134 14.87 10.01 -6.20
N LEU A 135 14.04 10.41 -7.17
CA LEU A 135 12.88 11.26 -6.92
C LEU A 135 11.64 10.39 -6.86
N ARG A 136 11.01 10.33 -5.70
CA ARG A 136 9.84 9.48 -5.49
C ARG A 136 8.60 10.33 -5.28
N SER A 137 7.66 10.18 -6.21
CA SER A 137 6.31 10.73 -6.10
C SER A 137 5.45 9.86 -5.20
N PHE A 138 4.64 10.53 -4.39
CA PHE A 138 3.69 9.94 -3.46
C PHE A 138 2.30 10.53 -3.72
N ILE A 139 1.33 9.68 -4.02
CA ILE A 139 -0.07 10.07 -4.17
C ILE A 139 -0.72 9.94 -2.80
N GLN A 140 -1.16 11.03 -2.21
CA GLN A 140 -1.94 11.00 -0.97
C GLN A 140 -3.31 10.40 -1.23
N PHE A 141 -3.84 9.57 -0.32
CA PHE A 141 -5.24 9.14 -0.38
C PHE A 141 -6.05 9.84 0.71
N ASP A 142 -7.28 10.21 0.35
CA ASP A 142 -8.32 10.70 1.24
C ASP A 142 -9.38 9.60 1.40
N GLY A 143 -9.61 9.15 2.63
CA GLY A 143 -10.49 8.02 2.92
C GLY A 143 -11.87 8.43 3.46
N GLU A 144 -12.81 7.50 3.42
CA GLU A 144 -14.15 7.60 4.00
C GLU A 144 -14.46 6.41 4.93
N GLY A 145 -15.37 6.62 5.89
CA GLY A 145 -15.75 5.59 6.86
C GLY A 145 -14.56 5.13 7.69
N GLU A 146 -14.28 3.82 7.69
CA GLU A 146 -13.16 3.23 8.46
C GLU A 146 -11.78 3.69 7.97
N THR A 147 -11.70 4.25 6.77
CA THR A 147 -10.47 4.78 6.16
C THR A 147 -10.32 6.29 6.34
N ALA A 148 -11.26 6.96 7.02
CA ALA A 148 -11.29 8.42 7.14
C ALA A 148 -10.02 9.07 7.71
N ASN A 149 -9.19 8.31 8.43
CA ASN A 149 -7.91 8.79 8.94
C ASN A 149 -6.72 8.56 7.99
N ALA A 150 -6.97 8.21 6.72
CA ALA A 150 -5.93 7.94 5.72
C ALA A 150 -4.91 9.07 5.60
N ARG A 151 -5.37 10.32 5.62
CA ARG A 151 -4.49 11.50 5.53
C ARG A 151 -3.59 11.64 6.74
N GLN A 152 -4.14 11.52 7.95
CA GLN A 152 -3.37 11.58 9.21
C GLN A 152 -2.35 10.45 9.28
N ARG A 153 -2.71 9.27 8.78
CA ARG A 153 -1.84 8.09 8.69
C ARG A 153 -0.83 8.15 7.54
N ALA A 154 -0.82 9.22 6.74
CA ALA A 154 -0.01 9.34 5.53
C ALA A 154 -0.16 8.12 4.58
N ILE A 155 -1.40 7.62 4.44
CA ILE A 155 -1.73 6.51 3.54
C ILE A 155 -1.81 7.02 2.11
N GLY A 156 -1.17 6.32 1.20
CA GLY A 156 -1.11 6.72 -0.19
C GLY A 156 -0.50 5.65 -1.09
N GLY A 157 -0.03 6.09 -2.25
CA GLY A 157 0.58 5.24 -3.26
C GLY A 157 1.92 5.76 -3.76
N HIS A 158 2.90 4.87 -3.96
CA HIS A 158 4.21 5.25 -4.51
C HIS A 158 4.94 4.09 -5.19
N ALA A 159 6.01 4.42 -5.92
CA ALA A 159 6.97 3.43 -6.42
C ALA A 159 7.64 2.69 -5.25
N ALA A 160 7.76 1.38 -5.35
CA ALA A 160 8.38 0.50 -4.36
C ALA A 160 9.92 0.53 -4.48
N ALA A 161 10.50 1.73 -4.34
CA ALA A 161 11.93 1.97 -4.43
C ALA A 161 12.43 2.80 -3.24
N VAL A 162 13.61 2.47 -2.73
CA VAL A 162 14.28 3.18 -1.64
C VAL A 162 15.79 3.20 -1.86
N VAL A 163 16.46 4.23 -1.34
CA VAL A 163 17.92 4.22 -1.18
C VAL A 163 18.24 3.60 0.17
N ALA A 164 18.79 2.39 0.17
CA ALA A 164 19.16 1.63 1.37
C ALA A 164 20.65 1.76 1.68
N GLY A 165 21.03 1.49 2.94
CA GLY A 165 22.43 1.55 3.38
C GLY A 165 23.03 2.94 3.20
N VAL A 166 22.28 3.96 3.61
CA VAL A 166 22.62 5.37 3.33
C VAL A 166 23.83 5.82 4.14
N CYS A 167 24.75 6.50 3.46
CA CYS A 167 25.82 7.31 4.03
C CYS A 167 25.71 8.76 3.51
N LEU A 168 26.36 9.71 4.17
CA LEU A 168 26.41 11.12 3.77
C LEU A 168 27.64 11.38 2.90
N LYS A 169 27.40 11.76 1.64
CA LYS A 169 28.43 12.19 0.68
C LYS A 169 28.48 13.72 0.63
N LYS A 170 29.67 14.30 0.74
CA LYS A 170 29.86 15.74 0.52
C LYS A 170 29.61 16.06 -0.96
N ASN A 171 28.63 16.91 -1.24
CA ASN A 171 28.29 17.38 -2.58
C ASN A 171 27.56 18.73 -2.49
N PRO A 172 28.28 19.83 -2.18
CA PRO A 172 27.66 21.14 -1.92
C PRO A 172 26.95 21.72 -3.15
N GLU A 173 27.37 21.32 -4.36
CA GLU A 173 26.76 21.75 -5.62
C GLU A 173 25.39 21.11 -5.90
N SER A 174 25.02 20.06 -5.15
CA SER A 174 23.71 19.45 -5.30
C SER A 174 22.62 20.36 -4.75
N ARG A 175 21.57 20.61 -5.55
CA ARG A 175 20.35 21.28 -5.08
C ARG A 175 19.63 20.57 -3.93
N TYR A 176 19.99 19.32 -3.64
CA TYR A 176 19.44 18.53 -2.54
C TYR A 176 20.39 18.42 -1.35
N ALA A 177 21.54 19.10 -1.39
CA ALA A 177 22.43 19.13 -0.27
C ALA A 177 21.74 19.75 0.95
N ASN A 178 22.02 19.18 2.13
CA ASN A 178 21.63 19.82 3.38
C ASN A 178 22.45 21.12 3.60
N ARG A 179 22.19 21.82 4.70
CA ARG A 179 22.88 23.08 5.05
C ARG A 179 24.40 22.92 5.13
N ASP A 180 24.88 21.72 5.45
CA ASP A 180 26.30 21.40 5.55
C ASP A 180 26.89 20.88 4.24
N GLY A 181 26.14 20.90 3.13
CA GLY A 181 26.62 20.48 1.82
C GLY A 181 26.68 18.96 1.61
N PHE A 182 25.96 18.16 2.41
CA PHE A 182 25.92 16.70 2.29
C PHE A 182 24.61 16.20 1.66
N VAL A 183 24.72 15.11 0.90
CA VAL A 183 23.60 14.37 0.32
C VAL A 183 23.61 12.92 0.81
N PRO A 184 22.43 12.29 1.01
CA PRO A 184 22.36 10.86 1.25
C PRO A 184 22.71 10.11 -0.03
N LEU A 185 23.63 9.15 0.06
CA LEU A 185 24.02 8.22 -1.00
C LEU A 185 23.87 6.79 -0.48
N GLY A 186 23.39 5.89 -1.32
CA GLY A 186 23.33 4.47 -0.96
C GLY A 186 23.04 3.58 -2.16
N LYS A 187 22.48 2.40 -1.89
CA LYS A 187 22.09 1.42 -2.91
C LYS A 187 20.61 1.57 -3.24
N LEU A 188 20.27 1.65 -4.54
CA LEU A 188 18.88 1.52 -4.95
C LEU A 188 18.39 0.11 -4.67
N VAL A 189 17.31 -0.01 -3.90
CA VAL A 189 16.62 -1.27 -3.61
C VAL A 189 15.18 -1.12 -4.04
N GLU A 190 14.77 -1.97 -4.97
CA GLU A 190 13.38 -2.17 -5.32
C GLU A 190 12.78 -3.24 -4.40
N TYR A 191 11.60 -2.96 -3.89
CA TYR A 191 10.81 -3.86 -3.04
C TYR A 191 9.40 -3.98 -3.62
N ALA A 192 9.25 -4.04 -4.94
CA ALA A 192 7.96 -4.28 -5.58
C ALA A 192 7.31 -5.54 -4.97
N GLY A 193 6.07 -5.41 -4.49
CA GLY A 193 5.43 -6.48 -3.70
C GLY A 193 5.99 -6.66 -2.28
N GLY A 194 6.64 -5.64 -1.71
CA GLY A 194 7.10 -5.61 -0.32
C GLY A 194 6.03 -5.16 0.67
N ARG A 195 6.31 -5.37 1.96
CA ARG A 195 5.53 -4.86 3.09
C ARG A 195 5.69 -3.34 3.19
N SER A 196 4.59 -2.60 3.19
CA SER A 196 4.55 -1.14 3.31
C SER A 196 3.94 -0.73 4.65
N ASP A 197 4.05 0.53 5.03
CA ASP A 197 3.41 1.09 6.23
C ASP A 197 1.92 1.44 5.96
N GLY A 198 1.18 0.48 5.40
CA GLY A 198 -0.22 0.61 5.03
C GLY A 198 -0.49 1.24 3.65
N CYS A 199 0.53 1.80 2.99
CA CYS A 199 0.43 2.35 1.63
C CYS A 199 0.38 1.27 0.54
N THR A 200 -0.15 1.62 -0.63
CA THR A 200 0.00 0.82 -1.86
C THR A 200 1.36 1.10 -2.50
N SER A 201 2.08 0.06 -2.91
CA SER A 201 3.41 0.22 -3.50
C SER A 201 3.55 -0.59 -4.78
N TRP A 202 3.96 0.06 -5.87
CA TRP A 202 3.99 -0.52 -7.22
C TRP A 202 5.41 -0.57 -7.80
N THR A 203 5.60 -1.24 -8.94
CA THR A 203 6.87 -1.09 -9.70
C THR A 203 7.07 0.37 -10.13
N GLU A 204 8.29 0.77 -10.48
CA GLU A 204 8.56 2.14 -10.93
C GLU A 204 7.75 2.51 -12.19
N SER A 205 7.68 1.59 -13.16
CA SER A 205 6.90 1.76 -14.40
C SER A 205 5.40 1.91 -14.11
N ASP A 206 4.85 1.07 -13.23
CA ASP A 206 3.44 1.13 -12.85
C ASP A 206 3.11 2.42 -12.11
N ALA A 207 3.98 2.81 -11.17
CA ALA A 207 3.83 4.05 -10.43
C ALA A 207 3.83 5.26 -11.37
N GLY A 208 4.76 5.31 -12.35
CA GLY A 208 4.80 6.38 -13.34
C GLY A 208 3.48 6.54 -14.11
N GLN A 209 2.88 5.43 -14.53
CA GLN A 209 1.59 5.43 -15.22
C GLN A 209 0.44 5.86 -14.31
N ILE A 210 0.34 5.31 -13.10
CA ILE A 210 -0.72 5.66 -12.14
C ILE A 210 -0.63 7.13 -11.74
N ILE A 211 0.57 7.61 -11.41
CA ILE A 211 0.80 9.01 -11.05
C ILE A 211 0.41 9.93 -12.20
N SER A 212 0.83 9.63 -13.43
CA SER A 212 0.44 10.42 -14.59
C SER A 212 -1.07 10.43 -14.82
N MET A 213 -1.76 9.33 -14.50
CA MET A 213 -3.20 9.21 -14.68
C MET A 213 -4.00 10.07 -13.71
N VAL A 214 -3.53 10.22 -12.47
CA VAL A 214 -4.26 10.94 -11.41
C VAL A 214 -3.74 12.33 -11.11
N LYS A 215 -2.57 12.69 -11.64
CA LYS A 215 -2.00 14.02 -11.50
C LYS A 215 -3.00 15.05 -12.03
N ASP A 216 -3.43 15.95 -11.15
CA ASP A 216 -4.41 17.01 -11.43
C ASP A 216 -5.78 16.48 -11.93
N ASN A 217 -6.02 15.17 -11.83
CA ASN A 217 -7.24 14.51 -12.30
C ASN A 217 -7.60 13.34 -11.36
N PRO A 218 -8.08 13.62 -10.14
CA PRO A 218 -8.28 12.62 -9.11
C PRO A 218 -9.31 11.56 -9.51
N THR A 219 -9.12 10.34 -9.00
CA THR A 219 -10.07 9.24 -9.13
C THR A 219 -10.28 8.50 -7.81
N THR A 220 -11.17 7.52 -7.81
CA THR A 220 -11.46 6.67 -6.65
C THR A 220 -10.56 5.44 -6.61
N LEU A 221 -10.22 5.00 -5.41
CA LEU A 221 -9.63 3.70 -5.12
C LEU A 221 -10.50 2.99 -4.08
N TYR A 222 -10.93 1.76 -4.38
CA TYR A 222 -11.55 0.89 -3.39
C TYR A 222 -10.60 -0.25 -3.00
N ILE A 223 -10.32 -0.43 -1.71
CA ILE A 223 -9.47 -1.51 -1.20
C ILE A 223 -10.35 -2.52 -0.45
N TYR A 224 -10.41 -3.76 -0.92
CA TYR A 224 -11.03 -4.88 -0.22
C TYR A 224 -10.01 -5.56 0.71
N PRO A 225 -10.37 -6.03 1.92
CA PRO A 225 -11.70 -6.08 2.56
C PRO A 225 -11.97 -4.99 3.61
N GLU A 226 -13.24 -4.65 3.84
CA GLU A 226 -13.68 -3.79 4.97
C GLU A 226 -13.82 -4.62 6.27
N SER A 227 -13.95 -3.97 7.44
CA SER A 227 -14.02 -4.70 8.72
C SER A 227 -15.19 -5.70 8.79
N ALA A 228 -16.33 -5.35 8.19
CA ALA A 228 -17.51 -6.21 8.15
C ALA A 228 -17.27 -7.49 7.35
N ASP A 229 -16.52 -7.41 6.25
CA ASP A 229 -16.12 -8.59 5.46
C ASP A 229 -15.21 -9.49 6.30
N ILE A 230 -14.21 -8.89 6.96
CA ILE A 230 -13.27 -9.62 7.82
C ILE A 230 -14.01 -10.33 8.95
N ALA A 231 -14.96 -9.65 9.61
CA ALA A 231 -15.78 -10.24 10.67
C ALA A 231 -16.66 -11.39 10.16
N ALA A 232 -17.28 -11.23 8.98
CA ALA A 232 -18.10 -12.27 8.37
C ALA A 232 -17.28 -13.50 8.00
N ILE A 233 -16.10 -13.31 7.40
CA ILE A 233 -15.16 -14.38 7.06
C ILE A 233 -14.66 -15.08 8.32
N ALA A 234 -14.23 -14.33 9.34
CA ALA A 234 -13.76 -14.89 10.59
C ALA A 234 -14.83 -15.78 11.26
N LYS A 235 -16.09 -15.32 11.27
CA LYS A 235 -17.23 -16.11 11.78
C LYS A 235 -17.48 -17.37 10.96
N ALA A 236 -17.42 -17.27 9.63
CA ALA A 236 -17.65 -18.40 8.74
C ALA A 236 -16.56 -19.47 8.91
N VAL A 237 -15.28 -19.07 8.95
CA VAL A 237 -14.14 -19.97 9.19
C VAL A 237 -14.25 -20.64 10.56
N ALA A 238 -14.52 -19.88 11.62
CA ALA A 238 -14.69 -20.43 12.96
C ALA A 238 -15.84 -21.43 13.08
N SER A 239 -16.87 -21.29 12.23
CA SER A 239 -18.04 -22.18 12.19
C SER A 239 -17.90 -23.32 11.17
N GLY A 240 -16.74 -23.48 10.51
CA GLY A 240 -16.51 -24.48 9.47
C GLY A 240 -17.42 -24.33 8.23
N ARG A 241 -17.96 -23.13 7.98
CA ARG A 241 -18.88 -22.87 6.87
C ARG A 241 -18.12 -22.60 5.58
N SER A 242 -18.68 -23.09 4.47
CA SER A 242 -18.22 -22.72 3.14
C SER A 242 -18.50 -21.25 2.85
N LEU A 243 -17.48 -20.52 2.40
CA LEU A 243 -17.58 -19.10 2.05
C LEU A 243 -18.47 -18.87 0.83
N SER A 244 -18.29 -19.66 -0.23
CA SER A 244 -19.06 -19.54 -1.47
C SER A 244 -20.57 -19.72 -1.25
N LYS A 245 -20.96 -20.68 -0.39
CA LYS A 245 -22.37 -20.87 0.00
C LYS A 245 -22.93 -19.70 0.81
N SER A 246 -22.07 -18.91 1.45
CA SER A 246 -22.44 -17.75 2.26
C SER A 246 -22.35 -16.43 1.48
N GLY A 247 -22.01 -16.48 0.18
CA GLY A 247 -21.76 -15.28 -0.64
C GLY A 247 -20.57 -14.44 -0.18
N LEU A 248 -19.67 -15.03 0.62
CA LEU A 248 -18.49 -14.37 1.16
C LEU A 248 -17.28 -14.61 0.25
N TYR A 249 -16.40 -13.63 0.17
CA TYR A 249 -15.21 -13.69 -0.66
C TYR A 249 -13.92 -13.49 0.15
N TRP A 250 -12.96 -14.38 -0.07
CA TRP A 250 -11.56 -14.21 0.28
C TRP A 250 -10.76 -15.11 -0.66
N ASN A 251 -9.57 -14.69 -1.08
CA ASN A 251 -8.72 -15.56 -1.88
C ASN A 251 -8.41 -16.88 -1.15
N GLU A 252 -8.72 -18.02 -1.78
CA GLU A 252 -8.67 -19.33 -1.12
C GLU A 252 -7.28 -19.70 -0.58
N SER A 253 -6.22 -19.49 -1.38
CA SER A 253 -4.86 -19.85 -0.96
C SER A 253 -4.41 -19.02 0.23
N CYS A 254 -4.64 -17.70 0.20
CA CYS A 254 -4.30 -16.84 1.33
C CYS A 254 -5.15 -17.12 2.56
N LEU A 255 -6.44 -17.43 2.42
CA LEU A 255 -7.26 -17.77 3.58
C LEU A 255 -6.76 -19.04 4.26
N LYS A 256 -6.39 -20.05 3.47
CA LYS A 256 -5.82 -21.31 3.97
C LYS A 256 -4.50 -21.08 4.72
N GLU A 257 -3.65 -20.18 4.24
CA GLU A 257 -2.37 -19.84 4.88
C GLU A 257 -2.58 -19.10 6.22
N ILE A 258 -3.43 -18.07 6.23
CA ILE A 258 -3.59 -17.20 7.41
C ILE A 258 -4.57 -17.76 8.45
N GLY A 259 -5.39 -18.73 8.05
CA GLY A 259 -6.50 -19.27 8.84
C GLY A 259 -7.64 -18.28 9.02
N VAL A 260 -7.61 -17.53 10.12
CA VAL A 260 -8.67 -16.57 10.48
C VAL A 260 -8.14 -15.15 10.36
N PRO A 261 -8.71 -14.33 9.45
CA PRO A 261 -8.32 -12.93 9.34
C PRO A 261 -8.81 -12.12 10.54
N LYS A 262 -8.16 -11.00 10.81
CA LYS A 262 -8.47 -10.15 11.96
C LYS A 262 -8.46 -8.68 11.58
N PHE A 263 -9.53 -7.99 11.95
CA PHE A 263 -9.57 -6.54 11.96
C PHE A 263 -9.19 -6.02 13.35
N TRP A 264 -8.35 -5.00 13.38
CA TRP A 264 -7.93 -4.29 14.58
C TRP A 264 -8.54 -2.88 14.56
N PRO A 265 -9.68 -2.68 15.27
CA PRO A 265 -10.29 -1.37 15.38
C PRO A 265 -9.34 -0.38 16.03
N LYS A 266 -9.38 0.86 15.54
CA LYS A 266 -8.68 2.02 16.08
C LYS A 266 -8.79 2.08 17.61
N GLU A 267 -10.01 1.98 18.12
CA GLU A 267 -10.35 2.12 19.53
C GLU A 267 -9.66 1.08 20.42
N ASN A 268 -9.33 -0.09 19.84
CA ASN A 268 -8.70 -1.18 20.55
C ASN A 268 -7.17 -1.16 20.40
N LEU A 269 -6.67 -0.87 19.20
CA LEU A 269 -5.24 -1.02 18.89
C LEU A 269 -4.42 0.25 19.18
N GLU A 270 -4.98 1.45 19.01
CA GLU A 270 -4.23 2.69 19.29
C GLU A 270 -3.77 2.81 20.75
N PRO A 271 -4.60 2.52 21.77
CA PRO A 271 -4.15 2.59 23.16
C PRO A 271 -2.99 1.63 23.44
N ILE A 272 -3.01 0.45 22.81
CA ILE A 272 -1.96 -0.56 22.93
C ILE A 272 -0.65 -0.05 22.32
N ILE A 273 -0.69 0.50 21.09
CA ILE A 273 0.49 1.06 20.42
C ILE A 273 1.05 2.23 21.23
N ALA A 274 0.19 3.15 21.68
CA ALA A 274 0.58 4.32 22.45
C ALA A 274 1.26 3.93 23.77
N GLN A 275 0.69 2.98 24.50
CA GLN A 275 1.28 2.50 25.76
C GLN A 275 2.62 1.81 25.50
N TYR A 276 2.69 0.92 24.50
CA TYR A 276 3.94 0.26 24.15
C TYR A 276 5.05 1.26 23.81
N GLY A 277 4.73 2.35 23.09
CA GLY A 277 5.69 3.41 22.78
C GLY A 277 6.19 4.19 24.00
N LYS A 278 5.35 4.38 25.03
CA LYS A 278 5.77 4.98 26.31
C LYS A 278 6.69 4.05 27.09
N ASP A 279 6.38 2.76 27.11
CA ASP A 279 7.17 1.76 27.83
C ASP A 279 8.49 1.41 27.10
N HIS A 280 8.54 1.66 25.79
CA HIS A 280 9.68 1.39 24.93
C HIS A 280 10.05 2.63 24.11
N PRO A 281 10.56 3.70 24.75
CA PRO A 281 10.92 4.92 24.05
C PRO A 281 11.95 4.64 22.96
N ALA A 282 11.77 5.28 21.81
CA ALA A 282 12.68 5.12 20.68
C ALA A 282 14.10 5.51 21.09
N ARG A 283 15.09 4.70 20.68
CA ARG A 283 16.49 5.08 20.85
C ARG A 283 16.76 6.36 20.05
N PRO A 284 17.64 7.26 20.55
CA PRO A 284 18.09 8.40 19.76
C PRO A 284 18.55 7.95 18.38
N LEU A 285 18.10 8.68 17.35
CA LEU A 285 18.53 8.42 15.97
C LEU A 285 20.05 8.52 15.92
N GLN A 286 20.71 7.44 15.49
CA GLN A 286 22.14 7.47 15.25
C GLN A 286 22.42 8.39 14.05
N PRO A 287 23.49 9.21 14.10
CA PRO A 287 23.90 9.98 12.95
C PRO A 287 24.12 9.08 11.75
N ILE A 288 23.66 9.51 10.57
CA ILE A 288 24.00 8.83 9.32
C ILE A 288 25.52 8.93 9.13
N PRO A 289 26.25 7.82 8.91
CA PRO A 289 27.70 7.86 8.76
C PRO A 289 28.10 8.61 7.50
N LEU A 290 29.30 9.18 7.47
CA LEU A 290 29.90 9.68 6.24
C LEU A 290 30.20 8.51 5.30
N CYS A 291 30.12 8.74 3.99
CA CYS A 291 30.54 7.72 3.04
C CYS A 291 32.05 7.51 3.13
N ASP A 292 32.49 6.25 3.11
CA ASP A 292 33.90 5.92 2.97
C ASP A 292 34.43 6.57 1.68
N VAL A 293 35.56 7.28 1.80
CA VAL A 293 36.25 7.84 0.65
C VAL A 293 36.88 6.64 -0.09
N PRO A 294 36.57 6.43 -1.39
CA PRO A 294 37.31 5.46 -2.20
C PRO A 294 38.81 5.81 -2.27
#